data_AF-A0A1D2I422-F1
#
_entry.id   AF-A0A1D2I422-F1
#
_cell.length_a   1.000
_cell.length_b   1.000
_cell.length_c   1.000
_cell.angle_alpha   90.00
_cell.angle_beta   90.00
_cell.angle_gamma   90.00
#
_symmetry.space_group_name_H-M   'P 1'
#
loop_
_entity.id
_entity.type
_entity.pdbx_description
1 polymer ?
#
loop_
_entity_poly.entity_id
_entity_poly.type
_entity_poly.pdbx_seq_one_letter_code
_entity_poly.pdbx_strand_id
1 'polypeptide(L)'
;MADHDDALTRLVQEHVGRGRRLTFRAFEEQAVDPVTGRRISKSTAESVAKGHQIKVTPEVLRAIAAGIGEDLTRVRRAAIRQYIGIEVTDPFNTEPGDDDAVVRVAHEVGATAEELDQARRALGDSGP
;
A
#
# COMPACT_ATOMS: atom_id res chain seq x y z
N MET A 1 -10.44 -15.63 -12.25
CA MET A 1 -10.30 -15.20 -10.84
C MET A 1 -9.59 -13.86 -10.86
N ALA A 2 -10.37 -12.80 -10.68
CA ALA A 2 -9.94 -11.41 -10.66
C ALA A 2 -9.01 -11.05 -9.47
N ASP A 3 -7.72 -10.79 -9.71
CA ASP A 3 -7.13 -9.52 -9.29
C ASP A 3 -6.89 -9.23 -7.77
N HIS A 4 -6.35 -10.19 -7.01
CA HIS A 4 -5.88 -9.90 -5.64
C HIS A 4 -4.35 -9.73 -5.53
N ASP A 5 -3.57 -10.19 -6.51
CA ASP A 5 -2.10 -10.21 -6.46
C ASP A 5 -1.41 -8.95 -7.01
N ASP A 6 -2.13 -7.95 -7.52
CA ASP A 6 -1.55 -6.77 -8.20
C ASP A 6 -1.87 -5.43 -7.52
N ALA A 7 -2.13 -5.42 -6.21
CA ALA A 7 -2.62 -4.23 -5.51
C ALA A 7 -1.69 -2.99 -5.61
N LEU A 8 -0.38 -3.15 -5.41
CA LEU A 8 0.59 -2.05 -5.58
C LEU A 8 0.74 -1.69 -7.06
N THR A 9 0.74 -2.67 -7.94
CA THR A 9 0.84 -2.47 -9.39
C THR A 9 -0.32 -1.65 -9.92
N ARG A 10 -1.55 -1.97 -9.52
CA ARG A 10 -2.76 -1.22 -9.88
C ARG A 10 -2.70 0.20 -9.36
N LEU A 11 -2.32 0.38 -8.09
CA LEU A 11 -2.12 1.71 -7.52
C LEU A 11 -1.14 2.53 -8.38
N VAL A 12 -0.02 1.96 -8.79
CA VAL A 12 0.92 2.68 -9.66
C VAL A 12 0.33 2.96 -11.06
N GLN A 13 -0.40 2.01 -11.65
CA GLN A 13 -1.05 2.16 -12.96
C GLN A 13 -2.21 3.17 -12.99
N GLU A 14 -2.82 3.47 -11.83
CA GLU A 14 -3.80 4.57 -11.69
C GLU A 14 -3.16 5.93 -12.02
N HIS A 15 -1.88 6.11 -11.65
CA HIS A 15 -1.16 7.37 -11.82
C HIS A 15 -0.22 7.38 -13.03
N VAL A 16 0.33 6.21 -13.42
CA VAL A 16 1.43 6.09 -14.37
C VAL A 16 1.00 5.29 -15.61
N GLY A 17 1.21 5.87 -16.80
CA GLY A 17 0.92 5.20 -18.07
C GLY A 17 0.42 6.12 -19.17
N ARG A 18 0.06 5.53 -20.31
CA ARG A 18 -0.47 6.29 -21.45
C ARG A 18 -1.84 6.87 -21.10
N GLY A 19 -1.99 8.20 -21.21
CA GLY A 19 -3.23 8.89 -20.83
C GLY A 19 -3.44 9.04 -19.33
N ARG A 20 -2.42 8.76 -18.50
CA ARG A 20 -2.43 9.00 -17.06
C ARG A 20 -1.70 10.29 -16.71
N ARG A 21 -1.76 10.67 -15.43
CA ARG A 21 -1.13 11.89 -14.90
C ARG A 21 0.39 11.91 -15.13
N LEU A 22 1.04 10.75 -14.99
CA LEU A 22 2.49 10.62 -15.14
C LEU A 22 2.84 9.67 -16.27
N THR A 23 3.87 10.03 -17.03
CA THR A 23 4.55 9.06 -17.91
C THR A 23 5.44 8.16 -17.05
N PHE A 24 5.79 6.98 -17.57
CA PHE A 24 6.76 6.09 -16.91
C PHE A 24 8.09 6.79 -16.61
N ARG A 25 8.55 7.63 -17.54
CA ARG A 25 9.77 8.42 -17.36
C ARG A 25 9.62 9.45 -16.24
N ALA A 26 8.51 10.17 -16.21
CA ALA A 26 8.26 11.14 -15.14
C ALA A 26 8.15 10.45 -13.77
N PHE A 27 7.49 9.30 -13.69
CA PHE A 27 7.43 8.49 -12.48
C PHE A 27 8.84 8.07 -12.01
N GLU A 28 9.67 7.54 -12.91
CA GLU A 28 11.06 7.17 -12.58
C GLU A 28 11.88 8.36 -12.06
N GLU A 29 11.75 9.52 -12.70
CA GLU A 29 12.48 10.74 -12.32
C GLU A 29 12.05 11.25 -10.93
N GLN A 30 10.75 11.14 -10.61
CA GLN A 30 10.14 11.60 -9.36
C GLN A 30 10.21 10.58 -8.22
N ALA A 31 10.41 9.29 -8.52
CA ALA A 31 10.43 8.22 -7.52
C ALA A 31 11.74 8.19 -6.74
N VAL A 32 11.89 9.18 -5.86
CA VAL A 32 13.03 9.40 -4.98
C VAL A 32 12.56 9.36 -3.54
N ASP A 33 13.21 8.55 -2.71
CA ASP A 33 12.93 8.50 -1.29
C ASP A 33 13.29 9.85 -0.63
N PRO A 34 12.33 10.59 -0.07
CA PRO A 34 12.58 11.90 0.52
C PRO A 34 13.49 11.83 1.77
N VAL A 35 13.64 10.65 2.39
CA VAL A 35 14.47 10.48 3.60
C VAL A 35 15.94 10.22 3.24
N THR A 36 16.20 9.34 2.29
CA THR A 36 17.56 8.88 1.95
C THR A 36 18.10 9.49 0.66
N GLY A 37 17.25 10.16 -0.14
CA GLY A 37 17.59 10.62 -1.49
C GLY A 37 17.71 9.49 -2.51
N ARG A 38 17.42 8.24 -2.12
CA ARG A 38 17.56 7.09 -3.01
C ARG A 38 16.47 7.08 -4.08
N ARG A 39 16.87 7.15 -5.34
CA ARG A 39 15.98 6.90 -6.49
C ARG A 39 15.83 5.40 -6.74
N ILE A 40 14.62 4.96 -7.10
CA ILE A 40 14.43 3.59 -7.61
C ILE A 40 15.08 3.46 -8.99
N SER A 41 15.61 2.28 -9.32
CA SER A 41 16.14 2.04 -10.67
C SER A 41 15.01 2.03 -11.69
N LYS A 42 15.33 2.36 -12.95
CA LYS A 42 14.42 2.15 -14.10
C LYS A 42 13.79 0.77 -14.12
N SER A 43 14.60 -0.27 -13.90
CA SER A 43 14.13 -1.66 -13.85
C SER A 43 13.13 -1.89 -12.72
N THR A 44 13.32 -1.26 -11.56
CA THR A 44 12.38 -1.34 -10.44
C THR A 44 11.06 -0.63 -10.77
N ALA A 45 11.14 0.57 -11.34
CA ALA A 45 9.97 1.33 -11.76
C ALA A 45 9.12 0.57 -12.79
N GLU A 46 9.78 -0.03 -13.80
CA GLU A 46 9.12 -0.89 -14.78
C GLU A 46 8.52 -2.15 -14.14
N SER A 47 9.27 -2.83 -13.27
CA SER A 47 8.79 -4.05 -12.61
C SER A 47 7.54 -3.79 -11.78
N VAL A 48 7.52 -2.73 -10.96
CA VAL A 48 6.34 -2.38 -10.15
C VAL A 48 5.12 -2.12 -11.03
N ALA A 49 5.30 -1.35 -12.09
CA ALA A 49 4.19 -0.98 -12.97
C ALA A 49 3.73 -2.13 -13.88
N LYS A 50 4.52 -3.20 -14.04
CA LYS A 50 4.17 -4.40 -14.80
C LYS A 50 3.70 -5.58 -13.93
N GLY A 51 3.65 -5.44 -12.61
CA GLY A 51 3.28 -6.57 -11.72
C GLY A 51 4.42 -7.53 -11.41
N HIS A 52 5.65 -7.20 -11.77
CA HIS A 52 6.78 -8.08 -11.49
C HIS A 52 7.22 -7.97 -10.03
N GLN A 53 7.80 -9.06 -9.52
CA GLN A 53 8.36 -9.09 -8.18
C GLN A 53 9.52 -8.11 -8.04
N ILE A 54 9.49 -7.32 -6.97
CA ILE A 54 10.57 -6.41 -6.60
C ILE A 54 11.00 -6.66 -5.16
N LYS A 55 12.23 -6.26 -4.86
CA LYS A 55 12.68 -6.19 -3.47
C LYS A 55 11.97 -5.03 -2.78
N VAL A 56 10.99 -5.34 -1.93
CA VAL A 56 10.29 -4.35 -1.13
C VAL A 56 11.17 -3.94 0.05
N THR A 57 11.53 -2.66 0.11
CA THR A 57 12.19 -2.04 1.26
C THR A 57 11.46 -0.75 1.64
N PRO A 58 11.64 -0.24 2.87
CA PRO A 58 11.04 1.04 3.27
C PRO A 58 11.42 2.19 2.34
N GLU A 59 12.66 2.23 1.86
CA GLU A 59 13.16 3.22 0.91
C GLU A 59 12.42 3.14 -0.43
N VAL A 60 12.24 1.93 -0.97
CA VAL A 60 11.53 1.71 -2.23
C VAL A 60 10.07 2.16 -2.12
N LEU A 61 9.39 1.83 -1.02
CA LEU A 61 7.99 2.25 -0.84
C LEU A 61 7.85 3.76 -0.66
N ARG A 62 8.77 4.41 0.06
CA ARG A 62 8.80 5.88 0.17
C ARG A 62 9.07 6.56 -1.16
N ALA A 63 10.00 6.02 -1.94
CA ALA A 63 10.29 6.51 -3.29
C ALA A 63 9.09 6.35 -4.23
N ILE A 64 8.38 5.21 -4.18
CA ILE A 64 7.17 5.00 -4.98
C ILE A 64 6.09 6.00 -4.56
N ALA A 65 5.83 6.16 -3.25
CA ALA A 65 4.85 7.11 -2.71
C ALA A 65 5.13 8.55 -3.17
N ALA A 66 6.40 8.99 -3.08
CA ALA A 66 6.82 10.29 -3.59
C ALA A 66 6.64 10.39 -5.12
N GLY A 67 7.01 9.35 -5.86
CA GLY A 67 6.95 9.32 -7.32
C GLY A 67 5.54 9.34 -7.89
N ILE A 68 4.55 8.79 -7.18
CA ILE A 68 3.14 8.87 -7.56
C ILE A 68 2.35 9.90 -6.73
N GLY A 69 3.01 10.67 -5.87
CA GLY A 69 2.36 11.68 -5.02
C GLY A 69 1.21 11.14 -4.17
N GLU A 70 1.37 9.95 -3.60
CA GLU A 70 0.38 9.29 -2.72
C GLU A 70 0.92 9.14 -1.30
N ASP A 71 0.01 8.93 -0.35
CA ASP A 71 0.40 8.67 1.04
C ASP A 71 1.13 7.33 1.20
N LEU A 72 2.19 7.34 2.02
CA LEU A 72 3.01 6.16 2.26
C LEU A 72 2.21 5.02 2.90
N THR A 73 1.20 5.32 3.72
CA THR A 73 0.33 4.30 4.33
C THR A 73 -0.47 3.57 3.26
N ARG A 74 -1.01 4.29 2.27
CA ARG A 74 -1.75 3.69 1.15
C ARG A 74 -0.84 2.78 0.32
N VAL A 75 0.36 3.26 -0.02
CA VAL A 75 1.36 2.47 -0.76
C VAL A 75 1.79 1.22 0.01
N ARG A 76 2.02 1.35 1.33
CA ARG A 76 2.37 0.22 2.20
C ARG A 76 1.26 -0.82 2.27
N ARG A 77 0.00 -0.41 2.45
CA ARG A 77 -1.14 -1.34 2.46
C ARG A 77 -1.25 -2.10 1.14
N ALA A 78 -1.09 -1.41 0.02
CA ALA A 78 -1.09 -2.04 -1.31
C ALA A 78 0.07 -3.05 -1.46
N ALA A 79 1.27 -2.71 -0.99
CA ALA A 79 2.42 -3.60 -1.03
C ALA A 79 2.27 -4.84 -0.12
N ILE A 80 1.72 -4.67 1.09
CA ILE A 80 1.43 -5.77 2.02
C ILE A 80 0.42 -6.72 1.38
N ARG A 81 -0.65 -6.19 0.78
CA ARG A 81 -1.66 -6.99 0.09
C ARG A 81 -1.06 -7.79 -1.07
N GLN A 82 -0.26 -7.15 -1.92
CA GLN A 82 0.33 -7.79 -3.10
C GLN A 82 1.43 -8.82 -2.77
N TYR A 83 2.36 -8.51 -1.86
CA TYR A 83 3.52 -9.37 -1.65
C TYR A 83 3.43 -10.31 -0.45
N ILE A 84 2.54 -10.02 0.49
CA ILE A 84 2.36 -10.80 1.73
C ILE A 84 0.97 -11.46 1.75
N GLY A 85 -0.02 -10.96 1.01
CA GLY A 85 -1.38 -11.51 1.02
C GLY A 85 -2.16 -11.16 2.29
N ILE A 86 -1.74 -10.09 2.99
CA ILE A 86 -2.37 -9.60 4.22
C ILE A 86 -3.08 -8.28 3.92
N GLU A 87 -4.29 -8.11 4.43
CA GLU A 87 -5.02 -6.86 4.40
C GLU A 87 -5.03 -6.23 5.80
N VAL A 88 -4.85 -4.90 5.85
CA VAL A 88 -4.91 -4.14 7.11
C VAL A 88 -6.12 -3.23 7.05
N THR A 89 -7.04 -3.39 7.98
CA THR A 89 -8.30 -2.65 8.07
C THR A 89 -8.47 -2.02 9.45
N ASP A 90 -9.27 -0.97 9.52
CA ASP A 90 -9.78 -0.45 10.78
C ASP A 90 -11.14 -1.11 11.04
N PRO A 91 -11.26 -2.00 12.04
CA PRO A 91 -12.51 -2.69 12.34
C PRO A 91 -13.59 -1.77 12.93
N PHE A 92 -13.23 -0.56 13.35
CA PHE A 92 -14.13 0.44 13.93
C PHE A 92 -14.47 1.57 12.95
N ASN A 93 -13.83 1.59 11.77
CA ASN A 93 -14.06 2.57 10.72
C ASN A 93 -13.89 4.03 11.22
N THR A 94 -12.84 4.25 12.01
CA THR A 94 -12.52 5.52 12.66
C THR A 94 -12.25 6.59 11.61
N GLU A 95 -12.82 7.78 11.80
CA GLU A 95 -12.58 8.89 10.89
C GLU A 95 -11.11 9.34 10.96
N PRO A 96 -10.48 9.63 9.81
CA PRO A 96 -9.10 10.12 9.81
C PRO A 96 -9.01 11.49 10.51
N GLY A 97 -8.28 11.54 11.63
CA GLY A 97 -8.09 12.76 12.44
C GLY A 97 -8.65 12.66 13.87
N ASP A 98 -9.31 11.56 14.22
CA ASP A 98 -9.66 11.25 15.61
C ASP A 98 -8.43 10.62 16.31
N ASP A 99 -7.64 11.48 16.97
CA ASP A 99 -6.31 11.14 17.51
C ASP A 99 -6.32 10.47 18.89
N ASP A 100 -7.49 10.21 19.49
CA ASP A 100 -7.53 9.67 20.87
C ASP A 100 -7.17 8.16 20.95
N ALA A 101 -7.51 7.35 19.94
CA ALA A 101 -6.96 6.00 19.74
C ALA A 101 -7.39 5.38 18.39
N VAL A 102 -6.45 4.96 17.53
CA VAL A 102 -6.75 4.23 16.28
C VAL A 102 -6.30 2.77 16.37
N VAL A 103 -7.24 1.84 16.30
CA VAL A 103 -6.97 0.39 16.28
C VAL A 103 -6.95 -0.10 14.83
N ARG A 104 -5.89 -0.80 14.42
CA ARG A 104 -5.75 -1.40 13.08
C ARG A 104 -5.49 -2.90 13.20
N VAL A 105 -6.24 -3.70 12.45
CA VAL A 105 -6.15 -5.16 12.46
C VAL A 105 -5.60 -5.64 11.13
N ALA A 106 -4.58 -6.50 11.19
CA ALA A 106 -4.05 -7.20 10.03
C ALA A 106 -4.67 -8.61 9.95
N HIS A 107 -5.21 -8.96 8.79
CA HIS A 107 -5.85 -10.26 8.55
C HIS A 107 -5.48 -10.80 7.17
N GLU A 108 -5.64 -12.10 6.96
CA GLU A 108 -5.45 -12.69 5.63
C GLU A 108 -6.48 -12.12 4.63
N VAL A 109 -6.05 -11.96 3.38
CA VAL A 109 -6.93 -11.55 2.30
C VAL A 109 -8.01 -12.61 2.10
N GLY A 110 -9.28 -12.21 2.18
CA GLY A 110 -10.43 -13.11 2.07
C GLY A 110 -10.98 -13.61 3.41
N ALA A 111 -10.46 -13.10 4.54
CA ALA A 111 -11.06 -13.33 5.86
C ALA A 111 -12.55 -13.02 5.86
N THR A 112 -13.31 -13.87 6.55
CA THR A 112 -14.77 -13.78 6.65
C THR A 112 -15.21 -12.65 7.57
N ALA A 113 -16.46 -12.19 7.40
CA ALA A 113 -17.04 -11.19 8.28
C ALA A 113 -17.08 -11.65 9.75
N GLU A 114 -17.20 -12.96 9.99
CA GLU A 114 -17.22 -13.55 11.33
C GLU A 114 -15.84 -13.49 12.00
N GLU A 115 -14.76 -13.75 11.26
CA GLU A 115 -13.38 -13.62 11.76
C GLU A 115 -13.02 -12.16 12.09
N LEU A 116 -13.49 -11.21 11.26
CA LEU A 116 -13.30 -9.78 11.52
C LEU A 116 -14.11 -9.29 12.74
N ASP A 117 -15.33 -9.79 12.92
CA ASP A 117 -16.16 -9.47 14.09
C ASP A 117 -15.59 -10.07 15.38
N GLN A 118 -15.02 -11.27 15.30
CA GLN A 118 -14.28 -11.87 16.42
C GLN A 118 -13.08 -11.02 16.83
N ALA A 119 -12.31 -10.52 15.87
CA ALA A 119 -11.20 -9.61 16.14
C ALA A 119 -11.67 -8.31 16.79
N ARG A 120 -12.77 -7.72 16.29
CA ARG A 120 -13.39 -6.51 16.85
C ARG A 120 -13.82 -6.70 18.30
N ARG A 121 -14.47 -7.83 18.63
CA ARG A 121 -14.91 -8.14 20.01
C ARG A 121 -13.72 -8.31 20.96
N ALA A 122 -12.69 -9.06 20.56
CA ALA A 122 -11.50 -9.25 21.38
C ALA A 122 -10.78 -7.93 21.71
N LEU A 123 -10.78 -6.98 20.77
CA LEU A 123 -10.18 -5.66 20.96
C LEU A 123 -11.07 -4.70 21.77
N GLY A 124 -12.40 -4.84 21.66
CA GLY A 124 -13.38 -4.07 22.44
C GLY A 124 -13.41 -4.44 23.92
N ASP A 125 -13.17 -5.70 24.26
CA ASP A 125 -13.07 -6.19 25.66
C ASP A 125 -11.71 -5.90 26.31
N SER A 126 -10.74 -5.35 25.56
CA SER A 126 -9.39 -5.05 26.04
C SER A 126 -9.16 -3.55 26.33
N GLY A 127 -10.21 -2.72 26.33
CA GLY A 127 -10.13 -1.33 26.79
C GLY A 127 -9.90 -1.26 28.31
N PRO A 128 -9.04 -0.35 28.81
CA PRO A 128 -8.83 -0.15 30.25
C PRO A 128 -10.08 0.33 31.00
#